data_AF-A0A8C5F5Z1-F1
#
_entry.id   AF-A0A8C5F5Z1-F1
#
_cell.length_a   1.000
_cell.length_b   1.000
_cell.length_c   1.000
_cell.angle_alpha   90.00
_cell.angle_beta   90.00
_cell.angle_gamma   90.00
#
_symmetry.space_group_name_H-M   'P 1'
#
loop_
_entity.id
_entity.type
_entity.pdbx_description
1 polymer ?
#
loop_
_entity_poly.entity_id
_entity_poly.type
_entity_poly.pdbx_seq_one_letter_code
_entity_poly.pdbx_strand_id
1 'polypeptide(L)'
;MESSLSCVSSLKEDVKPCFIQPHYKESYRLAIYALLCGGTEAYDEFLKAEQISHFLSDEEILYTKEREESHPSTYFPTESDEQVPDLDLGWPEVSSTSETNISLLFHPPRQNTPTIKEVVRKQILDAKQVRLIAISMDVFTDVDIFQELVSASRRGVIVYILLDHTQFHAFLHMSQRLGVNIKDLQNLRVRTVSGPQYQCQSGAKFSGALEQRFILVDCRTVLYGTYSYTWSFEKINLSMVLVVTGQLVGSYDEEFRRLYARSVAPTELTSPTSGEEDGLKPLFSPREPDEPERGPTPEVKAHEVQAGGDPVEEAQSAGVHQAEPGEFEAHVFHSREV
;
A
#
# COMPACT_ATOMS: atom_id res chain seq x y z
N MET A 1 -30.73 12.18 2.70
CA MET A 1 -31.40 11.61 1.51
C MET A 1 -31.00 10.15 1.45
N GLU A 2 -31.84 9.28 2.00
CA GLU A 2 -31.64 7.83 1.91
C GLU A 2 -31.88 7.41 0.46
N SER A 3 -30.88 6.74 -0.12
CA SER A 3 -30.88 6.34 -1.52
C SER A 3 -32.09 5.45 -1.84
N SER A 4 -32.84 5.84 -2.88
CA SER A 4 -33.96 5.09 -3.48
C SER A 4 -33.53 3.79 -4.18
N LEU A 5 -32.41 3.20 -3.77
CA LEU A 5 -31.92 1.90 -4.22
C LEU A 5 -32.43 0.76 -3.32
N SER A 6 -33.10 1.06 -2.21
CA SER A 6 -33.79 0.04 -1.39
C SER A 6 -34.92 -0.68 -2.15
N CYS A 7 -35.42 -0.10 -3.24
CA CYS A 7 -36.56 -0.62 -3.99
C CYS A 7 -36.23 -1.65 -5.09
N VAL A 8 -34.98 -2.03 -5.32
CA VAL A 8 -34.68 -3.21 -6.18
C VAL A 8 -34.93 -4.53 -5.45
N SER A 9 -35.23 -4.49 -4.15
CA SER A 9 -35.56 -5.65 -3.31
C SER A 9 -37.03 -6.09 -3.37
N SER A 10 -37.91 -5.34 -4.05
CA SER A 10 -39.34 -5.62 -4.06
C SER A 10 -39.78 -6.52 -5.22
N LEU A 11 -39.13 -7.68 -5.38
CA LEU A 11 -39.84 -8.86 -5.88
C LEU A 11 -40.56 -9.47 -4.68
N LYS A 12 -41.86 -9.20 -4.58
CA LYS A 12 -42.73 -9.82 -3.58
C LYS A 12 -42.78 -11.32 -3.85
N GLU A 13 -42.15 -12.11 -2.99
CA GLU A 13 -42.58 -13.45 -2.59
C GLU A 13 -41.81 -13.84 -1.32
N ASP A 14 -42.48 -14.53 -0.41
CA ASP A 14 -42.05 -14.85 0.95
C ASP A 14 -40.70 -15.62 0.99
N VAL A 15 -39.60 -14.98 1.39
CA VAL A 15 -38.30 -15.65 1.53
C VAL A 15 -37.61 -15.23 2.84
N LYS A 16 -37.17 -16.23 3.63
CA LYS A 16 -36.22 -16.12 4.75
C LYS A 16 -35.09 -15.12 4.42
N PRO A 17 -34.48 -14.43 5.41
CA PRO A 17 -33.48 -13.39 5.15
C PRO A 17 -32.41 -13.92 4.19
N CYS A 18 -32.54 -13.52 2.93
CA CYS A 18 -31.74 -14.01 1.83
C CYS A 18 -30.51 -13.13 1.83
N PHE A 19 -29.50 -13.53 2.61
CA PHE A 19 -28.14 -13.24 2.19
C PHE A 19 -28.07 -13.74 0.75
N ILE A 20 -27.94 -12.83 -0.22
CA ILE A 20 -27.60 -13.25 -1.58
C ILE A 20 -26.19 -13.83 -1.44
N GLN A 21 -26.13 -15.15 -1.21
CA GLN A 21 -24.86 -15.86 -1.28
C GLN A 21 -24.30 -15.56 -2.67
N PRO A 22 -23.03 -15.13 -2.81
CA PRO A 22 -22.39 -15.13 -4.12
C PRO A 22 -22.66 -16.51 -4.73
N HIS A 23 -23.06 -16.55 -6.00
CA HIS A 23 -23.54 -17.77 -6.68
C HIS A 23 -22.53 -18.93 -6.53
N TYR A 24 -22.59 -19.64 -5.41
CA TYR A 24 -21.66 -20.69 -5.08
C TYR A 24 -22.06 -21.90 -5.90
N LYS A 25 -21.30 -22.16 -6.95
CA LYS A 25 -21.41 -23.36 -7.74
C LYS A 25 -20.19 -24.20 -7.45
N GLU A 26 -20.41 -25.31 -6.74
CA GLU A 26 -19.36 -26.28 -6.42
C GLU A 26 -18.64 -26.76 -7.69
N SER A 27 -19.39 -26.89 -8.78
CA SER A 27 -18.82 -27.26 -10.07
C SER A 27 -17.85 -26.23 -10.66
N TYR A 28 -18.06 -24.93 -10.43
CA TYR A 28 -17.11 -23.88 -10.84
C TYR A 28 -15.85 -23.93 -9.97
N ARG A 29 -16.02 -24.16 -8.67
CA ARG A 29 -14.90 -24.32 -7.74
C ARG A 29 -14.02 -25.51 -8.13
N LEU A 30 -14.62 -26.65 -8.50
CA LEU A 30 -13.91 -27.85 -8.96
C LEU A 30 -13.25 -27.63 -10.33
N ALA A 31 -13.90 -26.88 -11.23
CA ALA A 31 -13.28 -26.49 -12.50
C ALA A 31 -12.02 -25.64 -12.27
N ILE A 32 -12.07 -24.64 -11.38
CA ILE A 32 -10.89 -23.84 -10.99
C ILE A 32 -9.79 -24.73 -10.37
N TYR A 33 -10.18 -25.71 -9.55
CA TYR A 33 -9.23 -26.68 -9.01
C TYR A 33 -8.55 -27.52 -10.10
N ALA A 34 -9.31 -27.99 -11.10
CA ALA A 34 -8.77 -28.71 -12.25
C ALA A 34 -7.82 -27.82 -13.07
N LEU A 35 -8.16 -26.53 -13.25
CA LEU A 35 -7.32 -25.55 -13.92
C LEU A 35 -5.96 -25.39 -13.24
N LEU A 36 -5.94 -25.30 -11.91
CA LEU A 36 -4.70 -25.13 -11.15
C LEU A 36 -3.86 -26.41 -11.12
N CYS A 37 -4.47 -27.57 -10.94
CA CYS A 37 -3.73 -28.82 -10.80
C CYS A 37 -3.23 -29.40 -12.14
N GLY A 38 -4.02 -29.24 -13.20
CA GLY A 38 -3.79 -29.89 -14.51
C GLY A 38 -3.76 -28.92 -15.69
N GLY A 39 -3.79 -27.61 -15.43
CA GLY A 39 -3.75 -26.59 -16.47
C GLY A 39 -5.05 -26.50 -17.28
N THR A 40 -4.96 -25.80 -18.40
CA THR A 40 -6.11 -25.48 -19.26
C THR A 40 -6.73 -26.73 -19.87
N GLU A 41 -5.93 -27.76 -20.18
CA GLU A 41 -6.42 -29.04 -20.70
C GLU A 41 -7.34 -29.74 -19.70
N ALA A 42 -6.92 -29.85 -18.43
CA ALA A 42 -7.73 -30.46 -17.38
C ALA A 42 -9.00 -29.66 -17.06
N TYR A 43 -8.93 -28.32 -17.14
CA TYR A 43 -10.11 -27.45 -17.04
C TYR A 43 -11.12 -27.75 -18.15
N ASP A 44 -10.67 -27.82 -19.40
CA ASP A 44 -11.54 -28.09 -20.55
C ASP A 44 -12.15 -29.49 -20.51
N GLU A 45 -11.38 -30.50 -20.08
CA GLU A 45 -11.89 -31.86 -19.87
C GLU A 45 -12.95 -31.92 -18.78
N PHE A 46 -12.72 -31.24 -17.65
CA PHE A 46 -13.69 -31.17 -16.55
C PHE A 46 -14.99 -30.49 -16.98
N LEU A 47 -14.92 -29.37 -17.69
CA LEU A 47 -16.10 -28.67 -18.21
C LEU A 47 -16.91 -29.55 -19.18
N LYS A 48 -16.25 -30.31 -20.05
CA LYS A 48 -16.91 -31.26 -20.96
C LYS A 48 -17.58 -32.39 -20.21
N ALA A 49 -16.92 -32.96 -19.20
CA ALA A 49 -17.45 -34.06 -18.41
C ALA A 49 -18.70 -33.65 -17.61
N GLU A 50 -18.66 -32.48 -16.97
CA GLU A 50 -19.76 -31.95 -16.17
C GLU A 50 -20.81 -31.17 -16.98
N GLN A 51 -20.65 -31.09 -18.31
CA GLN A 51 -21.52 -30.34 -19.23
C GLN A 51 -21.70 -28.87 -18.84
N ILE A 52 -20.62 -28.23 -18.44
CA ILE A 52 -20.58 -26.82 -18.01
C ILE A 52 -20.05 -25.96 -19.16
N SER A 53 -20.71 -24.83 -19.42
CA SER A 53 -20.18 -23.83 -20.34
C SER A 53 -18.95 -23.14 -19.74
N HIS A 54 -17.96 -22.84 -20.59
CA HIS A 54 -16.82 -22.02 -20.18
C HIS A 54 -17.32 -20.71 -19.54
N PHE A 55 -16.82 -20.43 -18.34
CA PHE A 55 -17.21 -19.25 -17.56
C PHE A 55 -16.04 -18.31 -17.26
N LEU A 56 -14.80 -18.79 -17.40
CA LEU A 56 -13.60 -17.97 -17.39
C LEU A 56 -13.19 -17.60 -18.81
N SER A 57 -12.79 -16.35 -19.02
CA SER A 57 -12.11 -15.87 -20.23
C SER A 57 -10.65 -16.34 -20.28
N ASP A 58 -10.03 -16.26 -21.45
CA ASP A 58 -8.61 -16.61 -21.62
C ASP A 58 -7.69 -15.75 -20.74
N GLU A 59 -8.05 -14.48 -20.52
CA GLU A 59 -7.31 -13.56 -19.65
C GLU A 59 -7.43 -13.99 -18.18
N GLU A 60 -8.62 -14.37 -17.72
CA GLU A 60 -8.81 -14.87 -16.34
C GLU A 60 -8.12 -16.22 -16.12
N ILE A 61 -8.09 -17.08 -17.14
CA ILE A 61 -7.35 -18.35 -17.10
C ILE A 61 -5.86 -18.08 -16.95
N LEU A 62 -5.31 -17.15 -17.75
CA LEU A 62 -3.90 -16.78 -17.66
C LEU A 62 -3.59 -16.15 -16.30
N TYR A 63 -4.41 -15.19 -15.87
CA TYR A 63 -4.29 -14.50 -14.60
C TYR A 63 -4.28 -15.47 -13.40
N THR A 64 -5.18 -16.46 -13.41
CA THR A 64 -5.27 -17.47 -12.35
C THR A 64 -4.02 -18.35 -12.29
N LYS A 65 -3.42 -18.66 -13.45
CA LYS A 65 -2.18 -19.46 -13.54
C LYS A 65 -0.95 -18.68 -13.11
N GLU A 66 -0.88 -17.39 -13.46
CA GLU A 66 0.29 -16.55 -13.15
C GLU A 66 0.38 -16.16 -11.67
N ARG A 67 -0.75 -16.11 -10.96
CA ARG A 67 -0.82 -15.68 -9.54
C ARG A 67 -0.88 -16.82 -8.52
N GLU A 68 -0.59 -18.06 -8.92
CA GLU A 68 -0.50 -19.17 -7.97
C GLU A 68 0.68 -18.97 -7.00
N GLU A 69 0.40 -18.56 -5.77
CA GLU A 69 1.40 -18.52 -4.70
C GLU A 69 1.69 -19.95 -4.23
N SER A 70 2.84 -20.49 -4.63
CA SER A 70 3.34 -21.81 -4.22
C SER A 70 3.92 -21.79 -2.79
N HIS A 71 3.09 -21.49 -1.79
CA HIS A 71 3.43 -21.71 -0.39
C HIS A 71 2.39 -22.61 0.28
N PRO A 72 2.75 -23.84 0.70
CA PRO A 72 1.88 -24.71 1.47
C PRO A 72 1.82 -24.20 2.91
N SER A 73 1.17 -23.05 3.13
CA SER A 73 0.87 -22.58 4.47
C SER A 73 -0.48 -23.14 4.89
N THR A 74 -0.44 -24.25 5.60
CA THR A 74 -1.56 -24.85 6.33
C THR A 74 -1.91 -24.08 7.61
N TYR A 75 -1.34 -22.89 7.79
CA TYR A 75 -1.53 -22.09 9.00
C TYR A 75 -2.79 -21.23 8.86
N PHE A 76 -3.78 -21.55 9.71
CA PHE A 76 -5.02 -20.81 9.87
C PHE A 76 -5.00 -20.05 11.20
N PRO A 77 -4.52 -18.80 11.25
CA PRO A 77 -4.95 -17.90 12.30
C PRO A 77 -6.39 -17.49 11.96
N THR A 78 -7.35 -17.97 12.74
CA THR A 78 -8.78 -17.70 12.51
C THR A 78 -9.11 -16.21 12.68
N GLU A 79 -8.21 -15.44 13.27
CA GLU A 79 -8.19 -13.98 13.26
C GLU A 79 -6.71 -13.59 13.06
N SER A 80 -6.33 -12.92 11.97
CA SER A 80 -5.02 -12.26 11.95
C SER A 80 -5.17 -11.03 12.84
N ASP A 81 -4.60 -11.05 14.03
CA ASP A 81 -4.40 -9.88 14.89
C ASP A 81 -3.33 -8.93 14.28
N GLU A 82 -3.39 -8.71 12.96
CA GLU A 82 -2.58 -7.69 12.31
C GLU A 82 -3.16 -6.33 12.68
N GLN A 83 -2.34 -5.53 13.34
CA GLN A 83 -2.70 -4.19 13.74
C GLN A 83 -3.07 -3.37 12.50
N VAL A 84 -4.28 -2.82 12.49
CA VAL A 84 -4.74 -1.92 11.43
C VAL A 84 -3.75 -0.75 11.32
N PRO A 85 -3.16 -0.49 10.15
CA PRO A 85 -2.20 0.59 10.00
C PRO A 85 -2.89 1.94 10.21
N ASP A 86 -2.33 2.74 11.09
CA ASP A 86 -2.78 4.11 11.32
C ASP A 86 -2.31 5.03 10.18
N LEU A 87 -3.09 6.10 9.94
CA LEU A 87 -2.72 7.19 9.05
C LEU A 87 -1.65 8.07 9.72
N ASP A 88 -0.41 7.57 9.68
CA ASP A 88 0.77 8.02 10.43
C ASP A 88 1.20 9.46 10.14
N LEU A 89 0.93 9.96 8.93
CA LEU A 89 1.23 11.34 8.54
C LEU A 89 0.12 12.33 8.94
N GLY A 90 -0.97 11.86 9.54
CA GLY A 90 -2.14 12.66 9.92
C GLY A 90 -3.24 12.66 8.86
N TRP A 91 -4.45 13.01 9.29
CA TRP A 91 -5.66 13.06 8.46
C TRP A 91 -6.62 14.16 8.94
N PRO A 92 -7.16 15.00 8.05
CA PRO A 92 -8.06 16.09 8.43
C PRO A 92 -9.45 15.57 8.82
N GLU A 93 -10.14 16.31 9.68
CA GLU A 93 -11.56 16.04 9.95
C GLU A 93 -12.41 16.38 8.72
N VAL A 94 -13.31 15.45 8.37
CA VAL A 94 -14.25 15.63 7.27
C VAL A 94 -15.51 16.27 7.82
N SER A 95 -15.72 17.55 7.49
CA SER A 95 -16.93 18.27 7.85
C SER A 95 -17.46 19.05 6.63
N SER A 96 -17.91 18.34 5.60
CA SER A 96 -18.61 18.95 4.46
C SER A 96 -20.13 18.83 4.66
N THR A 97 -20.76 19.94 5.05
CA THR A 97 -22.23 20.05 5.13
C THR A 97 -22.85 20.58 3.83
N SER A 98 -22.04 20.82 2.80
CA SER A 98 -22.49 21.36 1.52
C SER A 98 -23.10 20.28 0.63
N GLU A 99 -24.05 20.68 -0.21
CA GLU A 99 -24.64 19.80 -1.22
C GLU A 99 -23.57 19.20 -2.14
N THR A 100 -23.84 17.99 -2.63
CA THR A 100 -22.91 17.29 -3.52
C THR A 100 -22.97 17.88 -4.92
N ASN A 101 -21.84 18.32 -5.45
CA ASN A 101 -21.70 18.75 -6.83
C ASN A 101 -20.83 17.74 -7.60
N ILE A 102 -21.32 17.31 -8.76
CA ILE A 102 -20.66 16.34 -9.62
C ILE A 102 -20.50 16.95 -11.01
N SER A 103 -19.27 16.97 -11.52
CA SER A 103 -18.96 17.30 -12.90
C SER A 103 -18.20 16.16 -13.58
N LEU A 104 -18.22 16.15 -14.92
CA LEU A 104 -17.65 15.06 -15.72
C LEU A 104 -16.53 15.58 -16.61
N LEU A 105 -15.44 14.81 -16.65
CA LEU A 105 -14.32 14.97 -17.57
C LEU A 105 -14.20 13.73 -18.44
N PHE A 106 -13.72 13.94 -19.66
CA PHE A 106 -13.57 12.89 -20.66
C PHE A 106 -12.16 12.94 -21.24
N HIS A 107 -11.65 11.78 -21.63
CA HIS A 107 -10.48 11.68 -22.49
C HIS A 107 -10.84 10.87 -23.74
N PRO A 108 -10.68 11.42 -24.95
CA PRO A 108 -10.27 12.80 -25.26
C PRO A 108 -11.23 13.87 -24.71
N PRO A 109 -10.75 15.10 -24.46
CA PRO A 109 -11.56 16.19 -23.91
C PRO A 109 -12.67 16.62 -24.88
N ARG A 110 -13.80 17.06 -24.33
CA ARG A 110 -14.87 17.71 -25.09
C ARG A 110 -14.50 19.17 -25.38
N GLN A 111 -15.26 19.82 -26.26
CA GLN A 111 -15.05 21.24 -26.61
C GLN A 111 -15.03 22.11 -25.35
N ASN A 112 -14.01 22.97 -25.23
CA ASN A 112 -13.79 23.89 -24.11
C ASN A 112 -13.71 23.22 -22.72
N THR A 113 -13.31 21.93 -22.66
CA THR A 113 -13.04 21.25 -21.39
C THR A 113 -11.55 20.91 -21.28
N PRO A 114 -10.94 21.05 -20.08
CA PRO A 114 -9.55 20.65 -19.87
C PRO A 114 -9.39 19.13 -19.97
N THR A 115 -8.16 18.67 -20.18
CA THR A 115 -7.84 17.24 -20.10
C THR A 115 -7.93 16.74 -18.66
N ILE A 116 -8.17 15.43 -18.49
CA ILE A 116 -8.17 14.81 -17.16
C ILE A 116 -6.80 15.02 -16.47
N LYS A 117 -5.70 14.83 -17.22
CA LYS A 117 -4.35 15.06 -16.72
C LYS A 117 -4.13 16.50 -16.25
N GLU A 118 -4.56 17.50 -17.02
CA GLU A 118 -4.46 18.91 -16.61
C GLU A 118 -5.22 19.19 -15.31
N VAL A 119 -6.42 18.63 -15.14
CA VAL A 119 -7.19 18.83 -13.90
C VAL A 119 -6.52 18.14 -12.72
N VAL A 120 -6.05 16.89 -12.87
CA VAL A 120 -5.31 16.18 -11.81
C VAL A 120 -4.08 16.98 -11.40
N ARG A 121 -3.26 17.39 -12.36
CA ARG A 121 -2.07 18.20 -12.12
C ARG A 121 -2.40 19.52 -11.43
N LYS A 122 -3.45 20.21 -11.87
CA LYS A 122 -3.93 21.44 -11.24
C LYS A 122 -4.35 21.22 -9.79
N GLN A 123 -5.07 20.15 -9.47
CA GLN A 123 -5.45 19.82 -8.09
C GLN A 123 -4.22 19.56 -7.20
N ILE A 124 -3.13 19.01 -7.75
CA ILE A 124 -1.86 18.81 -7.04
C ILE A 124 -1.04 20.13 -6.95
N LEU A 125 -1.12 21.00 -7.95
CA LEU A 125 -0.34 22.25 -8.04
C LEU A 125 -0.96 23.42 -7.28
N ASP A 126 -2.30 23.56 -7.27
CA ASP A 126 -3.06 24.58 -6.52
C ASP A 126 -2.86 24.46 -4.99
N ALA A 127 -2.02 23.51 -4.57
CA ALA A 127 -1.54 23.16 -3.24
C ALA A 127 -0.71 24.21 -2.48
N LYS A 128 -1.01 25.51 -2.59
CA LYS A 128 -0.60 26.46 -1.54
C LYS A 128 -1.48 26.36 -0.28
N GLN A 129 -2.64 25.71 -0.39
CA GLN A 129 -3.58 25.47 0.72
C GLN A 129 -3.85 23.98 0.99
N VAL A 130 -3.40 23.09 0.10
CA VAL A 130 -3.59 21.65 0.23
C VAL A 130 -2.64 21.12 1.28
N ARG A 131 -3.18 20.31 2.19
CA ARG A 131 -2.44 19.66 3.26
C ARG A 131 -2.43 18.14 3.11
N LEU A 132 -3.41 17.57 2.40
CA LEU A 132 -3.53 16.12 2.20
C LEU A 132 -3.90 15.77 0.76
N ILE A 133 -3.20 14.76 0.21
CA ILE A 133 -3.53 14.07 -1.03
C ILE A 133 -3.55 12.57 -0.74
N ALA A 134 -4.64 11.89 -1.08
CA ALA A 134 -4.76 10.45 -0.95
C ALA A 134 -5.17 9.84 -2.30
N ILE A 135 -4.42 8.85 -2.78
CA ILE A 135 -4.60 8.25 -4.10
C ILE A 135 -4.82 6.75 -3.94
N SER A 136 -5.86 6.22 -4.58
CA SER A 136 -6.03 4.79 -4.87
C SER A 136 -5.91 4.61 -6.37
N MET A 137 -4.96 3.78 -6.81
CA MET A 137 -4.70 3.58 -8.24
C MET A 137 -4.28 2.15 -8.54
N ASP A 138 -4.75 1.62 -9.67
CA ASP A 138 -4.34 0.31 -10.17
C ASP A 138 -2.91 0.36 -10.74
N VAL A 139 -2.65 1.23 -11.72
CA VAL A 139 -1.36 1.40 -12.38
C VAL A 139 -0.92 2.85 -12.31
N PHE A 140 0.30 3.08 -11.80
CA PHE A 140 0.90 4.42 -11.73
C PHE A 140 2.31 4.43 -12.33
N THR A 141 2.40 4.92 -13.58
CA THR A 141 3.65 5.07 -14.34
C THR A 141 3.77 6.43 -15.06
N ASP A 142 2.85 7.37 -14.82
CA ASP A 142 2.94 8.74 -15.35
C ASP A 142 3.96 9.58 -14.57
N VAL A 143 5.04 9.95 -15.28
CA VAL A 143 6.17 10.72 -14.72
C VAL A 143 5.76 12.12 -14.27
N ASP A 144 4.90 12.80 -15.02
CA ASP A 144 4.57 14.20 -14.76
C ASP A 144 3.74 14.33 -13.47
N ILE A 145 2.73 13.45 -13.31
CA ILE A 145 1.90 13.42 -12.11
C ILE A 145 2.75 13.02 -10.90
N PHE A 146 3.65 12.03 -11.04
CA PHE A 146 4.51 11.61 -9.94
C PHE A 146 5.48 12.71 -9.49
N GLN A 147 6.13 13.42 -10.42
CA GLN A 147 7.01 14.53 -10.09
C GLN A 147 6.29 15.66 -9.33
N GLU A 148 5.03 15.93 -9.67
CA GLU A 148 4.22 16.91 -8.95
C GLU A 148 3.87 16.47 -7.53
N LEU A 149 3.56 15.19 -7.32
CA LEU A 149 3.35 14.65 -5.97
C LEU A 149 4.62 14.71 -5.11
N VAL A 150 5.78 14.38 -5.69
CA VAL A 150 7.08 14.50 -5.00
C VAL A 150 7.36 15.97 -4.64
N SER A 151 7.09 16.90 -5.56
CA SER A 151 7.21 18.33 -5.31
C SER A 151 6.25 18.80 -4.21
N ALA A 152 5.00 18.34 -4.22
CA ALA A 152 4.02 18.63 -3.17
C ALA A 152 4.47 18.09 -1.79
N SER A 153 4.97 16.85 -1.74
CA SER A 153 5.49 16.23 -0.52
C SER A 153 6.65 17.02 0.09
N ARG A 154 7.59 17.50 -0.74
CA ARG A 154 8.71 18.36 -0.32
C ARG A 154 8.25 19.73 0.19
N ARG A 155 7.08 20.21 -0.22
CA ARG A 155 6.45 21.44 0.31
C ARG A 155 5.70 21.21 1.64
N GLY A 156 5.64 19.98 2.15
CA GLY A 156 4.94 19.66 3.39
C GLY A 156 3.53 19.11 3.20
N VAL A 157 3.09 18.83 1.97
CA VAL A 157 1.80 18.19 1.71
C VAL A 157 1.91 16.71 2.07
N ILE A 158 0.97 16.19 2.85
CA ILE A 158 0.88 14.78 3.19
C ILE A 158 0.34 14.02 1.98
N VAL A 159 1.06 13.01 1.51
CA VAL A 159 0.66 12.21 0.35
C VAL A 159 0.58 10.74 0.74
N TYR A 160 -0.60 10.13 0.60
CA TYR A 160 -0.78 8.68 0.67
C TYR A 160 -1.08 8.12 -0.72
N ILE A 161 -0.40 7.04 -1.10
CA ILE A 161 -0.61 6.34 -2.36
C ILE A 161 -0.85 4.87 -2.05
N LEU A 162 -2.03 4.37 -2.43
CA LEU A 162 -2.40 2.97 -2.43
C LEU A 162 -2.34 2.47 -3.87
N LEU A 163 -1.51 1.46 -4.10
CA LEU A 163 -1.32 0.85 -5.41
C LEU A 163 -1.75 -0.62 -5.41
N ASP A 164 -2.17 -1.13 -6.56
CA ASP A 164 -2.30 -2.58 -6.74
C ASP A 164 -0.94 -3.26 -6.49
N HIS A 165 -0.97 -4.35 -5.72
CA HIS A 165 0.24 -5.07 -5.34
C HIS A 165 1.06 -5.54 -6.55
N THR A 166 0.41 -5.99 -7.63
CA THR A 166 1.12 -6.53 -8.79
C THR A 166 1.72 -5.46 -9.70
N GLN A 167 1.20 -4.23 -9.61
CA GLN A 167 1.66 -3.10 -10.40
C GLN A 167 2.66 -2.22 -9.66
N PHE A 168 2.93 -2.52 -8.38
CA PHE A 168 3.86 -1.77 -7.54
C PHE A 168 5.28 -1.71 -8.12
N HIS A 169 5.79 -2.82 -8.68
CA HIS A 169 7.13 -2.84 -9.27
C HIS A 169 7.28 -1.89 -10.46
N ALA A 170 6.24 -1.72 -11.27
CA ALA A 170 6.27 -0.77 -12.39
C ALA A 170 6.40 0.68 -11.89
N PHE A 171 5.69 1.02 -10.81
CA PHE A 171 5.80 2.31 -10.14
C PHE A 171 7.19 2.52 -9.51
N LEU A 172 7.71 1.52 -8.80
CA LEU A 172 9.03 1.59 -8.16
C LEU A 172 10.16 1.80 -9.19
N HIS A 173 10.09 1.08 -10.31
CA HIS A 173 11.06 1.23 -11.38
C HIS A 173 10.97 2.62 -12.05
N MET A 174 9.76 3.18 -12.20
CA MET A 174 9.61 4.57 -12.63
C MET A 174 10.28 5.54 -11.65
N SER A 175 10.05 5.41 -10.34
CA SER A 175 10.63 6.33 -9.35
C SER A 175 12.16 6.26 -9.33
N GLN A 176 12.73 5.06 -9.44
CA GLN A 176 14.17 4.83 -9.51
C GLN A 176 14.80 5.45 -10.76
N ARG A 177 14.15 5.34 -11.93
CA ARG A 177 14.61 5.99 -13.17
C ARG A 177 14.65 7.51 -13.07
N LEU A 178 13.78 8.10 -12.25
CA LEU A 178 13.77 9.53 -11.96
C LEU A 178 14.77 9.94 -10.87
N GLY A 179 15.52 8.98 -10.31
CA GLY A 179 16.44 9.24 -9.20
C GLY A 179 15.72 9.60 -7.90
N VAL A 180 14.43 9.26 -7.75
CA VAL A 180 13.65 9.53 -6.55
C VAL A 180 13.61 8.29 -5.68
N ASN A 181 14.28 8.36 -4.53
CA ASN A 181 14.14 7.37 -3.48
C ASN A 181 12.93 7.71 -2.61
N ILE A 182 11.89 6.89 -2.71
CA ILE A 182 10.62 7.08 -1.98
C ILE A 182 10.84 7.07 -0.46
N LYS A 183 11.83 6.32 0.04
CA LYS A 183 12.14 6.24 1.48
C LYS A 183 12.58 7.57 2.08
N ASP A 184 13.14 8.47 1.27
CA ASP A 184 13.67 9.75 1.73
C ASP A 184 12.55 10.82 1.84
N LEU A 185 11.35 10.52 1.36
CA LEU A 185 10.21 11.45 1.36
C LEU A 185 9.38 11.27 2.64
N GLN A 186 9.62 12.11 3.64
CA GLN A 186 8.96 12.03 4.95
C GLN A 186 7.43 12.20 4.88
N ASN A 187 6.92 13.00 3.94
CA ASN A 187 5.49 13.28 3.79
C ASN A 187 4.85 12.46 2.66
N LEU A 188 5.44 11.33 2.26
CA LEU A 188 4.89 10.47 1.22
C LEU A 188 4.93 9.01 1.67
N ARG A 189 3.74 8.40 1.76
CA ARG A 189 3.58 7.00 2.14
C ARG A 189 2.97 6.21 0.98
N VAL A 190 3.70 5.22 0.49
CA VAL A 190 3.20 4.28 -0.53
C VAL A 190 2.94 2.93 0.12
N ARG A 191 1.77 2.37 -0.11
CA ARG A 191 1.39 1.02 0.34
C ARG A 191 0.72 0.27 -0.81
N THR A 192 0.69 -1.05 -0.70
CA THR A 192 0.07 -1.93 -1.69
C THR A 192 -1.21 -2.54 -1.16
N VAL A 193 -2.19 -2.73 -2.04
CA VAL A 193 -3.46 -3.37 -1.74
C VAL A 193 -3.65 -4.51 -2.73
N SER A 194 -4.13 -5.64 -2.23
CA SER A 194 -4.56 -6.78 -3.04
C SER A 194 -6.08 -6.93 -2.91
N GLY A 195 -6.72 -7.42 -3.96
CA GLY A 195 -8.13 -7.78 -3.90
C GLY A 195 -8.36 -9.03 -3.02
N PRO A 196 -9.62 -9.49 -2.91
CA PRO A 196 -9.96 -10.67 -2.14
C PRO A 196 -9.13 -11.89 -2.55
N GLN A 197 -8.71 -12.68 -1.56
CA GLN A 197 -7.98 -13.92 -1.80
C GLN A 197 -8.94 -15.06 -2.13
N TYR A 198 -8.64 -15.78 -3.19
CA TYR A 198 -9.26 -17.06 -3.51
C TYR A 198 -8.31 -18.18 -3.04
N GLN A 199 -8.86 -19.11 -2.25
CA GLN A 199 -8.11 -20.24 -1.70
C GLN A 199 -8.69 -21.57 -2.19
N CYS A 200 -7.82 -22.42 -2.70
CA CYS A 200 -8.16 -23.75 -3.19
C CYS A 200 -7.90 -24.83 -2.15
N GLN A 201 -8.58 -25.97 -2.29
CA GLN A 201 -8.32 -27.15 -1.45
C GLN A 201 -6.92 -27.74 -1.65
N SER A 202 -6.28 -27.49 -2.80
CA SER A 202 -4.87 -27.84 -3.03
C SER A 202 -3.89 -27.06 -2.15
N GLY A 203 -4.36 -25.99 -1.48
CA GLY A 203 -3.53 -25.02 -0.78
C GLY A 203 -3.09 -23.84 -1.65
N ALA A 204 -3.32 -23.91 -2.96
CA ALA A 204 -3.06 -22.80 -3.89
C ALA A 204 -3.90 -21.57 -3.52
N LYS A 205 -3.25 -20.40 -3.55
CA LYS A 205 -3.85 -19.11 -3.23
C LYS A 205 -3.52 -18.11 -4.32
N PHE A 206 -4.48 -17.27 -4.68
CA PHE A 206 -4.28 -16.13 -5.56
C PHE A 206 -5.22 -14.99 -5.13
N SER A 207 -4.89 -13.75 -5.44
CA SER A 207 -5.66 -12.58 -5.03
C SER A 207 -6.19 -11.80 -6.23
N GLY A 208 -7.33 -11.13 -6.03
CA GLY A 208 -7.85 -10.12 -6.95
C GLY A 208 -6.94 -8.88 -7.02
N ALA A 209 -7.31 -7.91 -7.85
CA ALA A 209 -6.59 -6.64 -8.01
C ALA A 209 -7.34 -5.46 -7.36
N LEU A 210 -6.62 -4.37 -7.10
CA LEU A 210 -7.22 -3.06 -6.78
C LEU A 210 -7.62 -2.35 -8.07
N GLU A 211 -8.92 -2.28 -8.37
CA GLU A 211 -9.44 -1.60 -9.57
C GLU A 211 -10.01 -0.19 -9.31
N GLN A 212 -10.09 0.23 -8.05
CA GLN A 212 -10.61 1.54 -7.67
C GLN A 212 -9.57 2.63 -7.96
N ARG A 213 -9.95 3.58 -8.83
CA ARG A 213 -9.10 4.67 -9.28
C ARG A 213 -9.68 6.01 -8.84
N PHE A 214 -9.12 6.59 -7.79
CA PHE A 214 -9.49 7.93 -7.36
C PHE A 214 -8.38 8.67 -6.64
N ILE A 215 -8.47 10.00 -6.69
CA ILE A 215 -7.66 10.93 -5.90
C ILE A 215 -8.59 11.77 -5.02
N LEU A 216 -8.28 11.84 -3.74
CA LEU A 216 -8.94 12.63 -2.70
C LEU A 216 -8.00 13.76 -2.28
N VAL A 217 -8.45 15.00 -2.42
CA VAL A 217 -7.66 16.20 -2.08
C VAL A 217 -8.35 16.95 -0.94
N ASP A 218 -7.63 17.13 0.17
CA ASP A 218 -8.07 17.79 1.42
C ASP A 218 -9.40 17.29 2.01
N CYS A 219 -9.85 16.08 1.66
CA CYS A 219 -11.20 15.62 1.96
C CYS A 219 -12.31 16.59 1.49
N ARG A 220 -12.06 17.33 0.41
CA ARG A 220 -12.99 18.32 -0.19
C ARG A 220 -13.36 18.01 -1.63
N THR A 221 -12.42 17.44 -2.37
CA THR A 221 -12.59 17.14 -3.79
C THR A 221 -12.12 15.72 -4.04
N VAL A 222 -12.91 14.97 -4.80
CA VAL A 222 -12.57 13.63 -5.29
C VAL A 222 -12.61 13.63 -6.80
N LEU A 223 -11.60 13.03 -7.43
CA LEU A 223 -11.68 12.64 -8.83
C LEU A 223 -11.73 11.13 -8.88
N TYR A 224 -12.83 10.54 -9.35
CA TYR A 224 -13.04 9.09 -9.45
C TYR A 224 -13.39 8.72 -10.89
N GLY A 225 -12.81 7.66 -11.45
CA GLY A 225 -13.17 7.21 -12.79
C GLY A 225 -12.34 6.06 -13.33
N THR A 226 -12.23 6.00 -14.65
CA THR A 226 -11.51 4.92 -15.34
C THR A 226 -10.08 5.31 -15.74
N TYR A 227 -9.70 6.58 -15.62
CA TYR A 227 -8.37 7.06 -16.03
C TYR A 227 -7.28 6.54 -15.08
N SER A 228 -6.40 5.68 -15.59
CA SER A 228 -5.21 5.22 -14.85
C SER A 228 -4.03 6.15 -15.15
N TYR A 229 -3.08 6.29 -14.23
CA TYR A 229 -1.94 7.20 -14.41
C TYR A 229 -0.85 6.55 -15.24
N THR A 230 -1.11 6.39 -16.53
CA THR A 230 -0.19 5.78 -17.50
C THR A 230 -0.19 6.55 -18.82
N TRP A 231 0.85 6.33 -19.64
CA TRP A 231 0.93 6.88 -20.99
C TRP A 231 -0.24 6.43 -21.89
N SER A 232 -0.75 5.20 -21.72
CA SER A 232 -1.80 4.66 -22.57
C SER A 232 -3.13 5.40 -22.39
N PHE A 233 -3.46 5.79 -21.15
CA PHE A 233 -4.63 6.62 -20.88
C PHE A 233 -4.53 8.04 -21.42
N GLU A 234 -3.31 8.53 -21.65
CA GLU A 234 -3.09 9.82 -22.29
C GLU A 234 -3.18 9.76 -23.83
N LYS A 235 -2.79 8.63 -24.45
CA LYS A 235 -2.62 8.57 -25.91
C LYS A 235 -3.61 7.69 -26.66
N ILE A 236 -4.08 6.61 -26.07
CA ILE A 236 -4.80 5.56 -26.80
C ILE A 236 -6.14 5.16 -26.18
N ASN A 237 -6.32 5.29 -24.86
CA ASN A 237 -7.56 4.83 -24.22
C ASN A 237 -8.63 5.93 -24.16
N LEU A 238 -9.89 5.50 -24.17
CA LEU A 238 -11.03 6.34 -23.82
C LEU A 238 -11.27 6.23 -22.32
N SER A 239 -11.52 7.35 -21.65
CA SER A 239 -11.82 7.34 -20.22
C SER A 239 -12.73 8.47 -19.80
N MET A 240 -13.28 8.32 -18.60
CA MET A 240 -14.19 9.28 -17.98
C MET A 240 -13.90 9.38 -16.50
N VAL A 241 -13.94 10.60 -15.97
CA VAL A 241 -13.69 10.89 -14.55
C VAL A 241 -14.78 11.84 -14.03
N LEU A 242 -15.32 11.51 -12.86
CA LEU A 242 -16.18 12.35 -12.07
C LEU A 242 -15.32 13.24 -11.19
N VAL A 243 -15.60 14.54 -11.17
CA VAL A 243 -15.09 15.47 -10.16
C VAL A 243 -16.22 15.73 -9.17
N VAL A 244 -16.04 15.27 -7.94
CA VAL A 244 -17.04 15.28 -6.88
C VAL A 244 -16.59 16.22 -5.77
N THR A 245 -17.51 17.05 -5.29
CA THR A 245 -17.32 17.90 -4.10
C THR A 245 -18.57 17.84 -3.21
N GLY A 246 -18.45 18.20 -1.94
CA GLY A 246 -19.54 18.23 -0.98
C GLY A 246 -19.66 16.95 -0.15
N GLN A 247 -20.88 16.64 0.31
CA GLN A 247 -21.11 15.56 1.28
C GLN A 247 -20.61 14.17 0.82
N LEU A 248 -20.74 13.83 -0.46
CA LEU A 248 -20.34 12.51 -0.98
C LEU A 248 -18.83 12.22 -0.82
N VAL A 249 -18.00 13.27 -0.65
CA VAL A 249 -16.57 13.12 -0.41
C VAL A 249 -16.28 12.33 0.88
N GLY A 250 -17.14 12.43 1.88
CA GLY A 250 -17.02 11.64 3.12
C GLY A 250 -17.06 10.13 2.88
N SER A 251 -17.87 9.66 1.92
CA SER A 251 -17.92 8.23 1.57
C SER A 251 -16.62 7.75 0.91
N TYR A 252 -15.94 8.61 0.15
CA TYR A 252 -14.63 8.29 -0.43
C TYR A 252 -13.50 8.36 0.60
N ASP A 253 -13.59 9.25 1.61
CA ASP A 253 -12.70 9.22 2.77
C ASP A 253 -12.82 7.88 3.51
N GLU A 254 -14.03 7.48 3.89
CA GLU A 254 -14.28 6.20 4.54
C GLU A 254 -13.74 5.01 3.73
N GLU A 255 -13.94 5.02 2.42
CA GLU A 255 -13.42 3.97 1.55
C GLU A 255 -11.89 3.99 1.47
N PHE A 256 -11.26 5.16 1.39
CA PHE A 256 -9.80 5.25 1.42
C PHE A 256 -9.24 4.68 2.74
N ARG A 257 -9.83 5.03 3.89
CA ARG A 257 -9.43 4.48 5.18
C ARG A 257 -9.59 2.97 5.25
N ARG A 258 -10.67 2.45 4.66
CA ARG A 258 -10.92 1.00 4.57
C ARG A 258 -9.87 0.29 3.70
N LEU A 259 -9.47 0.88 2.57
CA LEU A 259 -8.39 0.35 1.73
C LEU A 259 -7.04 0.45 2.44
N TYR A 260 -6.78 1.56 3.11
CA TYR A 260 -5.54 1.77 3.87
C TYR A 260 -5.39 0.74 4.98
N ALA A 261 -6.47 0.45 5.72
CA ALA A 261 -6.52 -0.59 6.74
C ALA A 261 -6.18 -1.99 6.20
N ARG A 262 -6.49 -2.27 4.92
CA ARG A 262 -6.16 -3.55 4.24
C ARG A 262 -4.81 -3.54 3.54
N SER A 263 -4.16 -2.39 3.46
CA SER A 263 -2.94 -2.24 2.69
C SER A 263 -1.73 -2.75 3.46
N VAL A 264 -0.73 -3.26 2.73
CA VAL A 264 0.54 -3.73 3.28
C VAL A 264 1.68 -2.82 2.81
N ALA A 265 2.65 -2.56 3.68
CA ALA A 265 3.85 -1.83 3.30
C ALA A 265 4.73 -2.74 2.43
N PRO A 266 5.05 -2.36 1.18
CA PRO A 266 5.87 -3.19 0.31
C PRO A 266 7.29 -3.34 0.89
N THR A 267 7.81 -4.57 0.85
CA THR A 267 9.09 -4.98 1.46
C THR A 267 10.25 -4.12 0.97
N GLU A 268 10.24 -3.72 -0.30
CA GLU A 268 11.25 -2.87 -0.93
C GLU A 268 11.33 -1.49 -0.28
N LEU A 269 10.22 -0.99 0.28
CA LEU A 269 10.12 0.30 0.96
C LEU A 269 10.35 0.20 2.47
N THR A 270 10.31 -1.00 3.05
CA THR A 270 10.70 -1.21 4.44
C THR A 270 12.22 -1.13 4.59
N SER A 271 12.71 -0.57 5.70
CA SER A 271 14.11 -0.78 6.11
C SER A 271 14.22 -2.18 6.71
N PRO A 272 15.32 -2.92 6.48
CA PRO A 272 15.58 -4.12 7.28
C PRO A 272 15.64 -3.65 8.74
N THR A 273 14.67 -4.10 9.54
CA THR A 273 14.74 -3.96 10.98
C THR A 273 16.05 -4.59 11.41
N SER A 274 16.94 -3.78 11.99
CA SER A 274 18.13 -4.27 12.67
C SER A 274 17.69 -5.18 13.80
N GLY A 275 17.86 -6.49 13.60
CA GLY A 275 17.98 -7.50 14.66
C GLY A 275 16.72 -7.79 15.46
N GLU A 276 15.87 -8.68 14.94
CA GLU A 276 15.50 -9.84 15.74
C GLU A 276 16.13 -11.05 15.04
N GLU A 277 17.37 -11.36 15.42
CA GLU A 277 17.82 -12.74 15.32
C GLU A 277 16.79 -13.56 16.09
N ASP A 278 16.07 -14.41 15.37
CA ASP A 278 15.31 -15.52 15.91
C ASP A 278 16.27 -16.33 16.79
N GLY A 279 16.29 -15.98 18.07
CA GLY A 279 17.03 -16.66 19.11
C GLY A 279 16.38 -18.01 19.35
N LEU A 280 16.55 -18.92 18.39
CA LEU A 280 16.51 -20.36 18.64
C LEU A 280 17.57 -20.66 19.69
N LYS A 281 17.20 -20.52 20.96
CA LYS A 281 17.89 -21.17 22.06
C LYS A 281 17.94 -22.66 21.71
N PRO A 282 19.12 -23.27 21.57
CA PRO A 282 19.21 -24.70 21.43
C PRO A 282 18.57 -25.33 22.67
N LEU A 283 17.56 -26.17 22.46
CA LEU A 283 16.89 -26.96 23.49
C LEU A 283 17.78 -28.10 24.00
N PHE A 284 19.06 -27.84 24.28
CA PHE A 284 19.95 -28.76 24.96
C PHE A 284 21.02 -27.96 25.70
N SER A 285 20.83 -27.76 27.00
CA SER A 285 21.91 -27.41 27.91
C SER A 285 22.88 -28.60 28.01
N PRO A 286 24.20 -28.41 27.86
CA PRO A 286 25.17 -29.42 28.26
C PRO A 286 25.00 -29.69 29.76
N ARG A 287 24.87 -30.96 30.14
CA ARG A 287 24.90 -31.36 31.55
C ARG A 287 26.22 -30.88 32.17
N GLU A 288 26.13 -30.04 33.19
CA GLU A 288 27.27 -29.75 34.06
C GLU A 288 27.71 -31.05 34.77
N PRO A 289 29.02 -31.31 34.88
CA PRO A 289 29.53 -32.49 35.58
C PRO A 289 29.34 -32.36 37.09
N ASP A 290 28.91 -33.44 37.74
CA ASP A 290 28.72 -33.56 39.18
C ASP A 290 29.97 -33.10 39.96
N GLU A 291 29.81 -32.14 40.87
CA GLU A 291 30.81 -31.82 41.88
C GLU A 291 30.81 -32.88 43.00
N PRO A 292 31.99 -33.25 43.53
CA PRO A 292 32.11 -34.31 44.53
C PRO A 292 31.75 -33.82 45.94
N GLU A 293 31.06 -34.68 46.69
CA GLU A 293 30.73 -34.49 48.11
C GLU A 293 31.94 -34.05 48.94
N ARG A 294 31.75 -32.99 49.74
CA ARG A 294 32.71 -32.58 50.77
C ARG A 294 32.05 -32.66 52.15
N GLY A 295 32.59 -33.54 52.98
CA GLY A 295 32.21 -33.76 54.37
C GLY A 295 32.47 -32.56 55.29
N PRO A 296 32.13 -32.69 56.59
CA PRO A 296 31.81 -31.55 57.44
C PRO A 296 33.05 -30.78 57.92
N THR A 297 32.86 -29.47 58.07
CA THR A 297 33.78 -28.49 58.62
C THR A 297 34.02 -28.67 60.12
N PRO A 298 35.17 -28.17 60.61
CA PRO A 298 35.17 -27.44 61.88
C PRO A 298 35.81 -26.05 61.78
N GLU A 299 35.41 -25.23 62.74
CA GLU A 299 35.71 -23.82 62.99
C GLU A 299 37.22 -23.46 63.12
N VAL A 300 37.55 -22.17 62.94
CA VAL A 300 38.13 -21.26 63.97
C VAL A 300 38.95 -20.09 63.36
N LYS A 301 38.50 -18.87 63.70
CA LYS A 301 39.19 -17.58 64.00
C LYS A 301 40.19 -16.88 63.06
N ALA A 302 39.80 -15.63 62.75
CA ALA A 302 40.38 -14.34 63.18
C ALA A 302 41.41 -13.58 62.32
N HIS A 303 41.27 -12.26 62.50
CA HIS A 303 42.07 -11.09 62.12
C HIS A 303 42.05 -10.64 60.65
N GLU A 304 42.12 -9.36 60.27
CA GLU A 304 41.86 -7.98 60.77
C GLU A 304 42.62 -7.08 59.75
N VAL A 305 42.24 -5.80 59.64
CA VAL A 305 43.07 -4.65 59.22
C VAL A 305 42.94 -4.15 57.76
N GLN A 306 42.18 -3.03 57.64
CA GLN A 306 42.50 -1.69 57.07
C GLN A 306 43.13 -1.57 55.66
N ALA A 307 43.02 -0.46 54.91
CA ALA A 307 42.19 0.75 54.88
C ALA A 307 42.68 1.60 53.68
N GLY A 308 41.83 2.51 53.17
CA GLY A 308 42.22 3.71 52.42
C GLY A 308 42.50 3.50 50.94
N GLY A 309 42.17 4.41 50.03
CA GLY A 309 41.59 5.75 50.12
C GLY A 309 41.50 6.31 48.69
N ASP A 310 40.45 7.07 48.44
CA ASP A 310 40.19 7.95 47.29
C ASP A 310 41.17 9.18 47.26
N PRO A 311 41.02 10.26 46.44
CA PRO A 311 40.44 10.49 45.08
C PRO A 311 41.28 11.50 44.20
N VAL A 312 40.64 12.05 43.14
CA VAL A 312 40.83 13.37 42.44
C VAL A 312 42.02 13.42 41.43
N GLU A 313 42.02 14.06 40.24
CA GLU A 313 41.60 15.43 39.91
C GLU A 313 41.65 15.77 38.39
N GLU A 314 40.71 16.65 38.01
CA GLU A 314 40.55 17.70 36.96
C GLU A 314 41.37 17.86 35.64
N ALA A 315 40.67 18.58 34.73
CA ALA A 315 41.10 19.78 33.94
C ALA A 315 41.17 19.59 32.40
N GLN A 316 40.25 20.19 31.61
CA GLN A 316 40.32 21.53 30.94
C GLN A 316 41.41 21.60 29.81
N SER A 317 41.32 22.29 28.67
CA SER A 317 40.38 23.13 27.92
C SER A 317 41.08 23.57 26.59
N ALA A 318 40.38 24.35 25.74
CA ALA A 318 40.86 25.16 24.58
C ALA A 318 41.05 24.43 23.23
N GLY A 319 40.78 25.01 22.06
CA GLY A 319 40.47 26.40 21.68
C GLY A 319 40.08 26.52 20.20
N VAL A 320 39.72 27.75 19.83
CA VAL A 320 39.03 28.27 18.63
C VAL A 320 39.98 28.50 17.44
N HIS A 321 39.49 28.41 16.18
CA HIS A 321 39.88 29.32 15.08
C HIS A 321 38.86 29.35 13.91
N GLN A 322 38.43 30.56 13.56
CA GLN A 322 37.69 30.96 12.35
C GLN A 322 38.65 31.43 11.25
N ALA A 323 38.30 31.23 9.97
CA ALA A 323 38.65 32.10 8.84
C ALA A 323 37.75 31.83 7.61
N GLU A 324 37.21 32.91 7.02
CA GLU A 324 36.58 33.07 5.70
C GLU A 324 37.17 34.38 5.09
N PRO A 325 36.89 34.81 3.82
CA PRO A 325 36.31 34.13 2.65
C PRO A 325 37.13 34.37 1.35
N GLY A 326 36.69 33.83 0.21
CA GLY A 326 37.21 34.16 -1.12
C GLY A 326 36.16 34.03 -2.22
N GLU A 327 35.75 35.17 -2.80
CA GLU A 327 34.94 35.31 -4.02
C GLU A 327 35.74 34.90 -5.27
N PHE A 328 35.09 34.31 -6.30
CA PHE A 328 35.46 34.55 -7.72
C PHE A 328 34.31 34.18 -8.69
N GLU A 329 33.88 35.22 -9.40
CA GLU A 329 33.33 35.38 -10.76
C GLU A 329 32.41 34.36 -11.47
N ALA A 330 31.40 34.98 -12.10
CA ALA A 330 30.45 34.44 -13.05
C ALA A 330 31.05 34.24 -14.45
N HIS A 331 30.62 33.19 -15.16
CA HIS A 331 30.69 33.12 -16.61
C HIS A 331 29.30 32.91 -17.23
N VAL A 332 28.90 33.92 -17.99
CA VAL A 332 27.79 33.96 -18.92
C VAL A 332 28.16 33.13 -20.16
N PHE A 333 27.27 32.25 -20.62
CA PHE A 333 27.25 31.80 -22.01
C PHE A 333 25.84 31.94 -22.59
N HIS A 334 25.76 32.75 -23.64
CA HIS A 334 24.64 32.93 -24.55
C HIS A 334 25.04 32.32 -25.90
N SER A 335 24.12 31.59 -26.56
CA SER A 335 24.03 31.26 -28.01
C SER A 335 23.41 29.86 -28.15
N ARG A 336 22.53 29.52 -29.09
CA ARG A 336 21.83 30.22 -30.18
C ARG A 336 20.75 29.24 -30.68
N GLU A 337 19.64 29.77 -31.18
CA GLU A 337 18.64 29.05 -31.98
C GLU A 337 19.27 28.44 -33.25
N VAL A 338 18.77 27.27 -33.65
CA VAL A 338 18.22 26.97 -35.00
C VAL A 338 17.03 26.03 -34.83
#